data_AF-A0A0A9Z5N1-F1
#
_entry.id   AF-A0A0A9Z5N1-F1
#
_cell.length_a   1.000
_cell.length_b   1.000
_cell.length_c   1.000
_cell.angle_alpha   90.00
_cell.angle_beta   90.00
_cell.angle_gamma   90.00
#
_symmetry.space_group_name_H-M   'P 1'
#
loop_
_entity.id
_entity.type
_entity.pdbx_description
1 polymer ?
#
loop_
_entity_poly.entity_id
_entity_poly.type
_entity_poly.pdbx_seq_one_letter_code
_entity_poly.pdbx_strand_id
1 'polypeptide(L)'
;MLGRIIIALVLLWGAEATPTGNHTCTGVVKHEVTVRVNVTEPVTFRAYEWCLRVPPRCSTYTIQLKDRVKIHKEMHNRTITVCCKGYVEIDFKCVPACPPDTECPNMHCNRTNHCYCTPGYTGLYCNHPCPKGVWGAGCIKPCDCPSGYTCHHLTGDCMIDDSPPSKTRRTTTAELLTEAATTLMTTHPTTRASTTLKTTRTPTTPTTTTTTTRPTTTTTTTTTTTTTTERPT
;
A
#
# COMPACT_ATOMS: atom_id res chain seq x y z
N MET A 1 -26.98 40.18 45.34
CA MET A 1 -26.96 38.80 44.81
C MET A 1 -27.01 38.83 43.29
N LEU A 2 -25.88 38.88 42.59
CA LEU A 2 -25.76 38.47 41.19
C LEU A 2 -24.41 37.79 41.03
N GLY A 3 -24.41 36.47 40.83
CA GLY A 3 -23.20 35.68 40.74
C GLY A 3 -22.46 35.95 39.42
N ARG A 4 -21.14 36.11 39.50
CA ARG A 4 -20.29 36.15 38.29
C ARG A 4 -20.26 34.76 37.66
N ILE A 5 -21.05 34.55 36.61
CA ILE A 5 -20.94 33.37 35.76
C ILE A 5 -19.64 33.51 34.95
N ILE A 6 -18.53 33.11 35.55
CA ILE A 6 -17.26 32.96 34.84
C ILE A 6 -17.40 31.69 34.00
N ILE A 7 -17.85 31.86 32.75
CA ILE A 7 -17.74 30.82 31.74
C ILE A 7 -16.25 30.60 31.52
N ALA A 8 -15.71 29.55 32.13
CA ALA A 8 -14.36 29.10 31.88
C ALA A 8 -14.32 28.55 30.44
N LEU A 9 -14.01 29.44 29.49
CA LEU A 9 -13.61 29.06 28.14
C LEU A 9 -12.27 28.33 28.24
N VAL A 10 -12.35 27.03 28.54
CA VAL A 10 -11.24 26.10 28.42
C VAL A 10 -10.87 26.07 26.95
N LEU A 11 -9.86 26.89 26.61
CA LEU A 11 -9.20 26.83 25.32
C LEU A 11 -8.49 25.48 25.23
N LEU A 12 -9.22 24.48 24.73
CA LEU A 12 -8.68 23.21 24.28
C LEU A 12 -7.78 23.49 23.07
N TRP A 13 -6.56 23.94 23.36
CA TRP A 13 -5.42 23.79 22.47
C TRP A 13 -5.22 22.29 22.32
N GLY A 14 -5.86 21.71 21.30
CA GLY A 14 -5.55 20.36 20.86
C GLY A 14 -4.09 20.33 20.45
N ALA A 15 -3.24 19.83 21.34
CA ALA A 15 -1.85 19.61 21.03
C ALA A 15 -1.79 18.64 19.85
N GLU A 16 -1.19 19.05 18.74
CA GLU A 16 -0.93 18.18 17.59
C GLU A 16 0.08 17.11 18.02
N ALA A 17 -0.43 16.02 18.60
CA ALA A 17 0.35 14.92 19.13
C ALA A 17 1.08 14.24 17.97
N THR A 18 2.39 14.50 17.89
CA THR A 18 3.26 13.93 16.85
C THR A 18 3.87 12.62 17.36
N PRO A 19 3.97 11.58 16.51
CA PRO A 19 4.58 10.32 16.90
C PRO A 19 6.02 10.56 17.34
N THR A 20 6.33 10.17 18.58
CA THR A 20 7.58 10.53 19.26
C THR A 20 8.21 9.30 19.92
N GLY A 21 9.45 8.98 19.54
CA GLY A 21 10.18 7.84 20.09
C GLY A 21 11.04 7.13 19.04
N ASN A 22 11.22 5.82 19.23
CA ASN A 22 11.99 5.00 18.30
C ASN A 22 11.20 4.73 17.00
N HIS A 23 11.91 4.50 15.89
CA HIS A 23 11.36 4.26 14.55
C HIS A 23 10.52 5.41 13.94
N THR A 24 10.72 6.64 14.41
CA THR A 24 10.24 7.86 13.73
C THR A 24 11.23 8.33 12.65
N CYS A 25 10.71 8.74 11.50
CA CYS A 25 11.43 9.25 10.34
C CYS A 25 10.86 10.61 9.89
N THR A 26 11.63 11.43 9.18
CA THR A 26 11.14 12.66 8.55
C THR A 26 10.49 12.37 7.20
N GLY A 27 9.16 12.51 7.12
CA GLY A 27 8.39 12.48 5.88
C GLY A 27 8.22 13.88 5.28
N VAL A 28 7.92 13.95 3.99
CA VAL A 28 7.58 15.21 3.30
C VAL A 28 6.18 15.09 2.70
N VAL A 29 5.28 15.96 3.12
CA VAL A 29 3.91 16.05 2.59
C VAL A 29 3.72 17.36 1.83
N LYS A 30 2.86 17.35 0.81
CA LYS A 30 2.43 18.59 0.15
C LYS A 30 1.25 19.18 0.91
N HIS A 31 1.34 20.47 1.25
CA HIS A 31 0.27 21.23 1.89
C HIS A 31 -0.06 22.47 1.05
N GLU A 32 -1.30 22.90 1.13
CA GLU A 32 -1.78 24.06 0.38
C GLU A 32 -1.39 25.37 1.11
N VAL A 33 -0.78 26.28 0.36
CA VAL A 33 -0.40 27.63 0.80
C VAL A 33 -1.12 28.65 -0.08
N THR A 34 -1.72 29.67 0.54
CA THR A 34 -2.44 30.74 -0.18
C THR A 34 -1.50 31.90 -0.51
N VAL A 35 -0.95 31.89 -1.71
CA VAL A 35 0.00 32.90 -2.19
C VAL A 35 -0.75 34.10 -2.76
N ARG A 36 -0.33 35.30 -2.35
CA ARG A 36 -0.91 36.57 -2.80
C ARG A 36 0.03 37.22 -3.82
N VAL A 37 -0.45 37.42 -5.04
CA VAL A 37 0.33 37.94 -6.17
C VAL A 37 -0.28 39.24 -6.65
N ASN A 38 0.52 40.29 -6.79
CA ASN A 38 0.09 41.53 -7.44
C ASN A 38 0.08 41.31 -8.95
N VAL A 39 -1.10 41.39 -9.56
CA VAL A 39 -1.29 41.25 -11.02
C VAL A 39 -1.79 42.57 -11.56
N THR A 40 -1.00 43.18 -12.46
CA THR A 40 -1.35 44.42 -13.14
C THR A 40 -2.41 44.15 -14.21
N GLU A 41 -3.61 44.70 -14.05
CA GLU A 41 -4.69 44.54 -15.03
C GLU A 41 -5.09 45.89 -15.66
N PRO A 42 -5.45 45.92 -16.95
CA PRO A 42 -6.00 47.12 -17.59
C PRO A 42 -7.41 47.40 -17.04
N VAL A 43 -7.60 48.59 -16.47
CA VAL A 43 -8.88 49.09 -15.99
C VAL A 43 -9.27 50.31 -16.83
N THR A 44 -10.50 50.32 -17.37
CA THR A 44 -11.02 51.45 -18.14
C THR A 44 -11.56 52.54 -17.23
N PHE A 45 -11.16 53.78 -17.48
CA PHE A 45 -11.65 54.98 -16.79
C PHE A 45 -12.29 55.92 -17.78
N ARG A 46 -13.41 56.54 -17.38
CA ARG A 46 -14.15 57.49 -18.22
C ARG A 46 -13.61 58.91 -18.01
N ALA A 47 -12.98 59.48 -19.04
CA ALA A 47 -12.55 60.87 -19.07
C ALA A 47 -13.50 61.73 -19.92
N TYR A 48 -13.40 63.05 -19.81
CA TYR A 48 -14.28 64.01 -20.49
C TYR A 48 -13.47 65.10 -21.20
N GLU A 49 -13.28 64.91 -22.50
CA GLU A 49 -12.57 65.80 -23.41
C GLU A 49 -13.53 66.81 -24.04
N TRP A 50 -13.01 67.95 -24.50
CA TRP A 50 -13.82 68.98 -25.15
C TRP A 50 -14.21 68.55 -26.58
N CYS A 51 -15.43 68.87 -27.01
CA CYS A 51 -15.87 68.63 -28.38
C CYS A 51 -16.99 69.60 -28.81
N LEU A 52 -17.22 69.71 -30.13
CA LEU A 52 -18.17 70.65 -30.74
C LEU A 52 -19.66 70.26 -30.58
N ARG A 53 -19.98 69.08 -30.03
CA ARG A 53 -21.37 68.65 -29.78
C ARG A 53 -21.82 69.25 -28.45
N VAL A 54 -22.99 69.91 -28.40
CA VAL A 54 -23.53 70.51 -27.17
C VAL A 54 -24.18 69.42 -26.29
N PRO A 55 -23.93 69.37 -24.96
CA PRO A 55 -22.95 70.16 -24.20
C PRO A 55 -21.50 69.71 -24.51
N PRO A 56 -20.52 70.64 -24.54
CA PRO A 56 -19.20 70.44 -25.16
C PRO A 56 -18.21 69.57 -24.36
N ARG A 57 -18.66 68.40 -23.90
CA ARG A 57 -17.86 67.38 -23.22
C ARG A 57 -18.18 66.00 -23.77
N CYS A 58 -17.34 65.50 -24.66
CA CYS A 58 -17.42 64.13 -25.14
C CYS A 58 -16.74 63.20 -24.12
N SER A 59 -17.36 62.07 -23.79
CA SER A 59 -16.75 61.10 -22.89
C SER A 59 -15.91 60.09 -23.67
N THR A 60 -14.63 60.00 -23.32
CA THR A 60 -13.69 59.00 -23.83
C THR A 60 -13.41 57.94 -22.76
N TYR A 61 -12.87 56.79 -23.15
CA TYR A 61 -12.42 55.73 -22.23
C TYR A 61 -10.91 55.54 -22.37
N THR A 62 -10.19 55.79 -21.28
CA THR A 62 -8.75 55.57 -21.20
C THR A 62 -8.46 54.26 -20.47
N ILE A 63 -7.42 53.54 -20.90
CA ILE A 63 -6.94 52.34 -20.20
C ILE A 63 -5.86 52.77 -19.22
N GLN A 64 -6.04 52.45 -17.94
CA GLN A 64 -5.03 52.62 -16.90
C GLN A 64 -4.64 51.24 -16.35
N LEU A 65 -3.34 50.98 -16.26
CA LEU A 65 -2.82 49.77 -15.61
C LEU A 65 -3.00 49.91 -14.09
N LYS A 66 -3.58 48.90 -13.44
CA LYS A 66 -3.76 48.89 -11.99
C LYS A 66 -3.47 47.52 -11.39
N ASP A 67 -2.59 47.48 -10.41
CA ASP A 67 -2.29 46.28 -9.64
C ASP A 67 -3.51 45.84 -8.81
N ARG A 68 -3.80 44.55 -8.90
CA ARG A 68 -4.83 43.86 -8.13
C ARG A 68 -4.21 42.63 -7.47
N VAL A 69 -4.43 42.48 -6.17
CA VAL A 69 -4.00 41.27 -5.46
C VAL A 69 -4.88 40.10 -5.88
N LYS A 70 -4.31 39.13 -6.59
CA LYS A 70 -4.94 37.82 -6.82
C LYS A 70 -4.41 36.82 -5.80
N ILE A 71 -5.24 35.87 -5.41
CA ILE A 71 -4.89 34.80 -4.48
C ILE A 71 -4.89 33.50 -5.25
N HIS A 72 -3.77 32.79 -5.22
CA HIS A 72 -3.62 31.47 -5.83
C HIS A 72 -3.26 30.44 -4.74
N LYS A 73 -3.50 29.16 -5.04
CA LYS A 73 -3.24 28.04 -4.14
C LYS A 73 -2.01 27.28 -4.68
N GLU A 74 -0.93 27.30 -3.91
CA GLU A 74 0.35 26.66 -4.28
C GLU A 74 0.65 25.52 -3.32
N MET A 75 1.20 24.41 -3.83
CA MET A 75 1.40 23.18 -3.05
C MET A 75 2.85 23.08 -2.57
N HIS A 76 3.12 23.58 -1.37
CA HIS A 76 4.45 23.58 -0.77
C HIS A 76 4.75 22.27 -0.03
N ASN A 77 6.02 21.90 0.03
CA ASN A 77 6.49 20.78 0.84
C ASN A 77 6.57 21.20 2.32
N ARG A 78 5.94 20.45 3.22
CA ARG A 78 6.12 20.53 4.69
C ARG A 78 6.73 19.21 5.16
N THR A 79 7.84 19.30 5.89
CA THR A 79 8.40 18.16 6.60
C THR A 79 7.55 17.85 7.82
N ILE A 80 7.26 16.57 8.06
CA ILE A 80 6.52 16.07 9.22
C ILE A 80 7.22 14.83 9.80
N THR A 81 7.02 14.56 11.08
CA THR A 81 7.42 13.28 11.68
C THR A 81 6.41 12.21 11.30
N VAL A 82 6.87 11.07 10.80
CA VAL A 82 6.07 9.89 10.45
C VAL A 82 6.77 8.62 10.96
N CYS A 83 6.08 7.50 11.00
CA CYS A 83 6.75 6.22 11.23
C CYS A 83 7.62 5.82 10.03
N CYS A 84 8.79 5.22 10.29
CA CYS A 84 9.70 4.75 9.26
C CYS A 84 9.08 3.62 8.40
N LYS A 85 9.64 3.37 7.20
CA LYS A 85 9.10 2.38 6.25
C LYS A 85 8.89 1.01 6.93
N GLY A 86 7.64 0.54 6.92
CA GLY A 86 7.25 -0.72 7.55
C GLY A 86 6.86 -0.60 9.03
N TYR A 87 6.74 0.61 9.57
CA TYR A 87 6.09 0.87 10.85
C TYR A 87 4.79 1.64 10.60
N VAL A 88 3.78 1.36 11.40
CA VAL A 88 2.48 2.05 11.44
C VAL A 88 2.31 2.75 12.78
N GLU A 89 1.50 3.80 12.79
CA GLU A 89 1.19 4.55 14.01
C GLU A 89 -0.05 3.95 14.69
N ILE A 90 0.12 3.51 15.93
CA ILE A 90 -0.96 3.10 16.82
C ILE A 90 -0.73 3.80 18.16
N ASP A 91 -1.73 4.53 18.66
CA ASP A 91 -1.67 5.32 19.91
C ASP A 91 -0.43 6.22 20.00
N PHE A 92 -0.17 7.00 18.94
CA PHE A 92 0.99 7.90 18.76
C PHE A 92 2.37 7.22 18.82
N LYS A 93 2.41 5.88 18.70
CA LYS A 93 3.63 5.08 18.76
C LYS A 93 3.83 4.30 17.46
N CYS A 94 5.05 4.33 16.95
CA CYS A 94 5.45 3.54 15.79
C CYS A 94 5.67 2.08 16.19
N VAL A 95 4.79 1.19 15.70
CA VAL A 95 4.87 -0.27 15.86
C VAL A 95 5.08 -0.93 14.49
N PRO A 96 5.75 -2.09 14.39
CA PRO A 96 6.03 -2.69 13.09
C PRO A 96 4.74 -3.17 12.42
N ALA A 97 4.64 -2.95 11.11
CA ALA A 97 3.55 -3.45 10.29
C ALA A 97 3.59 -4.99 10.24
N CYS A 98 2.51 -5.62 10.69
CA CYS A 98 2.19 -7.00 10.34
C CYS A 98 1.96 -7.12 8.81
N PRO A 99 2.00 -8.34 8.22
CA PRO A 99 1.78 -8.49 6.79
C PRO A 99 0.37 -8.01 6.41
N PRO A 100 0.19 -7.36 5.24
CA PRO A 100 -1.14 -7.02 4.72
C PRO A 100 -1.94 -8.29 4.42
N ASP A 101 -3.27 -8.15 4.42
CA ASP A 101 -4.25 -9.20 4.12
C ASP A 101 -4.24 -10.43 5.06
N THR A 102 -3.40 -10.43 6.10
CA THR A 102 -3.32 -11.49 7.11
C THR A 102 -3.59 -10.96 8.51
N GLU A 103 -4.78 -11.23 9.04
CA GLU A 103 -5.04 -11.09 10.47
C GLU A 103 -4.17 -12.09 11.23
N CYS A 104 -3.39 -11.61 12.21
CA CYS A 104 -2.70 -12.44 13.19
C CYS A 104 -3.41 -12.30 14.55
N PRO A 105 -4.63 -12.84 14.71
CA PRO A 105 -5.52 -12.54 15.84
C PRO A 105 -4.92 -12.89 17.21
N ASN A 106 -3.93 -13.79 17.23
CA ASN A 106 -3.29 -14.30 18.43
C ASN A 106 -1.84 -13.78 18.61
N MET A 107 -1.44 -12.61 18.06
CA MET A 107 -0.11 -12.00 18.32
C MET A 107 0.02 -10.48 18.06
N HIS A 108 0.98 -9.85 18.77
CA HIS A 108 1.67 -8.61 18.43
C HIS A 108 2.96 -8.81 17.59
N CYS A 109 3.03 -8.29 16.35
CA CYS A 109 4.24 -8.39 15.53
C CYS A 109 5.44 -7.64 16.16
N ASN A 110 6.61 -8.29 16.28
CA ASN A 110 7.86 -7.66 16.78
C ASN A 110 8.88 -7.38 15.65
N ARG A 111 8.54 -7.72 14.40
CA ARG A 111 9.30 -7.37 13.19
C ARG A 111 8.31 -7.14 12.05
N THR A 112 8.69 -6.25 11.14
CA THR A 112 8.04 -6.04 9.83
C THR A 112 7.72 -7.36 9.13
N ASN A 113 6.47 -7.53 8.70
CA ASN A 113 5.99 -8.70 7.96
C ASN A 113 6.22 -10.06 8.67
N HIS A 114 6.25 -10.10 10.01
CA HIS A 114 6.41 -11.36 10.75
C HIS A 114 5.59 -11.42 12.05
N CYS A 115 4.68 -12.40 12.09
CA CYS A 115 3.93 -12.75 13.29
C CYS A 115 4.68 -13.84 14.08
N TYR A 116 4.93 -13.58 15.35
CA TYR A 116 5.23 -14.61 16.36
C TYR A 116 3.90 -15.26 16.79
N CYS A 117 3.87 -16.31 17.62
CA CYS A 117 2.60 -16.85 18.14
C CYS A 117 2.52 -16.79 19.67
N THR A 118 1.35 -16.47 20.23
CA THR A 118 1.14 -16.50 21.69
C THR A 118 1.22 -17.94 22.20
N PRO A 119 1.49 -18.15 23.50
CA PRO A 119 1.52 -19.49 24.08
C PRO A 119 0.23 -20.26 23.76
N GLY A 120 0.38 -21.41 23.10
CA GLY A 120 -0.73 -22.24 22.65
C GLY A 120 -1.22 -22.03 21.22
N TYR A 121 -0.56 -21.20 20.41
CA TYR A 121 -0.84 -21.05 18.97
C TYR A 121 0.39 -21.28 18.10
N THR A 122 0.16 -21.63 16.82
CA THR A 122 1.17 -21.93 15.80
C THR A 122 0.65 -21.70 14.38
N GLY A 123 1.51 -21.94 13.38
CA GLY A 123 1.29 -21.61 11.97
C GLY A 123 1.79 -20.20 11.62
N LEU A 124 1.94 -19.92 10.33
CA LEU A 124 2.56 -18.69 9.81
C LEU A 124 1.83 -17.40 10.26
N TYR A 125 0.53 -17.50 10.55
CA TYR A 125 -0.34 -16.41 11.00
C TYR A 125 -0.98 -16.66 12.38
N CYS A 126 -0.51 -17.70 13.09
CA CYS A 126 -0.97 -18.05 14.44
C CYS A 126 -2.48 -18.31 14.57
N ASN A 127 -3.06 -18.75 13.46
CA ASN A 127 -4.46 -19.08 13.26
C ASN A 127 -4.80 -20.52 13.68
N HIS A 128 -3.80 -21.33 14.07
CA HIS A 128 -3.98 -22.70 14.55
C HIS A 128 -3.57 -22.82 16.03
N PRO A 129 -4.31 -23.56 16.86
CA PRO A 129 -3.84 -23.92 18.21
C PRO A 129 -2.65 -24.89 18.11
N CYS A 130 -1.90 -25.07 19.19
CA CYS A 130 -0.87 -26.10 19.24
C CYS A 130 -1.43 -27.50 18.91
N PRO A 131 -0.68 -28.34 18.17
CA PRO A 131 -1.09 -29.71 17.92
C PRO A 131 -1.07 -30.52 19.22
N LYS A 132 -1.90 -31.57 19.27
CA LYS A 132 -1.99 -32.49 20.43
C LYS A 132 -0.62 -33.02 20.84
N GLY A 133 -0.43 -33.18 22.14
CA GLY A 133 0.84 -33.62 22.71
C GLY A 133 1.81 -32.47 23.02
N VAL A 134 1.53 -31.23 22.60
CA VAL A 134 2.35 -30.05 22.93
C VAL A 134 1.54 -28.77 23.22
N TRP A 135 2.14 -27.85 23.98
CA TRP A 135 1.53 -26.58 24.41
C TRP A 135 2.57 -25.46 24.59
N GLY A 136 2.09 -24.27 24.97
CA GLY A 136 2.94 -23.13 25.34
C GLY A 136 3.56 -22.38 24.15
N ALA A 137 4.55 -21.53 24.42
CA ALA A 137 5.17 -20.67 23.41
C ALA A 137 5.86 -21.51 22.31
N GLY A 138 5.46 -21.32 21.05
CA GLY A 138 5.97 -22.08 19.92
C GLY A 138 5.65 -23.59 19.94
N CYS A 139 4.75 -24.04 20.83
CA CYS A 139 4.34 -25.44 20.97
C CYS A 139 5.52 -26.40 21.27
N ILE A 140 6.50 -25.97 22.07
CA ILE A 140 7.69 -26.77 22.40
C ILE A 140 7.61 -27.55 23.72
N LYS A 141 6.60 -27.28 24.56
CA LYS A 141 6.41 -28.03 25.81
C LYS A 141 5.57 -29.29 25.54
N PRO A 142 6.00 -30.50 25.93
CA PRO A 142 5.15 -31.68 25.86
C PRO A 142 3.99 -31.60 26.85
N CYS A 143 2.88 -32.27 26.54
CA CYS A 143 1.85 -32.62 27.51
C CYS A 143 2.40 -33.69 28.47
N ASP A 144 2.22 -33.51 29.78
CA ASP A 144 2.50 -34.53 30.80
C ASP A 144 1.16 -35.02 31.38
N CYS A 145 0.41 -35.76 30.56
CA CYS A 145 -0.96 -36.18 30.85
C CYS A 145 -1.11 -37.72 30.80
N PRO A 146 -1.99 -38.32 31.62
CA PRO A 146 -2.27 -39.76 31.58
C PRO A 146 -2.86 -40.22 30.23
N SER A 147 -2.68 -41.50 29.92
CA SER A 147 -3.29 -42.15 28.75
C SER A 147 -4.79 -41.88 28.66
N GLY A 148 -5.25 -41.40 27.50
CA GLY A 148 -6.65 -41.00 27.25
C GLY A 148 -6.93 -39.50 27.40
N TYR A 149 -5.96 -38.72 27.87
CA TYR A 149 -6.04 -37.26 28.00
C TYR A 149 -5.09 -36.56 27.02
N THR A 150 -5.47 -35.37 26.58
CA THR A 150 -4.60 -34.40 25.89
C THR A 150 -4.46 -33.15 26.77
N CYS A 151 -3.36 -32.41 26.66
CA CYS A 151 -3.28 -31.11 27.33
C CYS A 151 -3.98 -30.01 26.54
N HIS A 152 -4.50 -29.01 27.25
CA HIS A 152 -5.12 -27.81 26.71
C HIS A 152 -4.04 -26.87 26.15
N HIS A 153 -4.19 -26.44 24.90
CA HIS A 153 -3.12 -25.79 24.13
C HIS A 153 -2.54 -24.53 24.78
N LEU A 154 -3.38 -23.71 25.44
CA LEU A 154 -2.94 -22.47 26.12
C LEU A 154 -2.20 -22.74 27.44
N THR A 155 -2.72 -23.65 28.27
CA THR A 155 -2.38 -23.74 29.71
C THR A 155 -1.59 -24.99 30.10
N GLY A 156 -1.70 -26.07 29.33
CA GLY A 156 -1.10 -27.37 29.65
C GLY A 156 -1.98 -28.29 30.50
N ASP A 157 -3.18 -27.86 30.91
CA ASP A 157 -4.09 -28.67 31.75
C ASP A 157 -4.62 -29.90 31.02
N CYS A 158 -4.70 -31.05 31.68
CA CYS A 158 -5.17 -32.29 31.06
C CYS A 158 -6.70 -32.33 30.92
N MET A 159 -7.17 -32.56 29.69
CA MET A 159 -8.57 -32.69 29.32
C MET A 159 -8.80 -34.00 28.54
N ILE A 160 -10.03 -34.51 28.53
CA ILE A 160 -10.39 -35.75 27.83
C ILE A 160 -10.24 -35.54 26.32
N ASP A 161 -9.67 -36.51 25.60
CA ASP A 161 -9.57 -36.42 24.13
C ASP A 161 -10.84 -36.93 23.45
N ASP A 162 -11.91 -36.14 23.49
CA ASP A 162 -13.20 -36.40 22.82
C ASP A 162 -13.14 -36.30 21.27
N SER A 163 -11.94 -36.19 20.69
CA SER A 163 -11.80 -36.11 19.24
C SER A 163 -12.14 -37.45 18.59
N PRO A 164 -12.96 -37.48 17.50
CA PRO A 164 -13.12 -38.70 16.73
C PRO A 164 -11.75 -39.14 16.19
N PRO A 165 -11.47 -40.46 16.14
CA PRO A 165 -10.20 -40.95 15.64
C PRO A 165 -10.00 -40.45 14.21
N SER A 166 -8.92 -39.71 13.98
CA SER A 166 -8.61 -39.20 12.66
C SER A 166 -8.49 -40.38 11.71
N LYS A 167 -9.36 -40.42 10.69
CA LYS A 167 -9.20 -41.33 9.57
C LYS A 167 -7.99 -40.86 8.77
N THR A 168 -6.79 -41.22 9.23
CA THR A 168 -5.60 -41.23 8.40
C THR A 168 -5.98 -41.99 7.15
N ARG A 169 -6.06 -41.31 6.00
CA ARG A 169 -6.30 -41.97 4.72
C ARG A 169 -5.12 -42.89 4.49
N ARG A 170 -5.26 -44.16 4.88
CA ARG A 170 -4.49 -45.24 4.31
C ARG A 170 -4.90 -45.32 2.85
N THR A 171 -4.24 -44.49 2.03
CA THR A 171 -4.12 -44.72 0.60
C THR A 171 -3.49 -46.11 0.49
N THR A 172 -4.33 -47.12 0.37
CA THR A 172 -3.86 -48.48 0.12
C THR A 172 -3.18 -48.48 -1.24
N THR A 173 -2.21 -49.38 -1.44
CA THR A 173 -1.44 -49.44 -2.69
C THR A 173 -2.29 -49.64 -3.95
N ALA A 174 -3.57 -50.00 -3.78
CA ALA A 174 -4.58 -50.03 -4.82
C ALA A 174 -4.96 -48.64 -5.39
N GLU A 175 -5.00 -47.57 -4.58
CA GLU A 175 -5.31 -46.23 -5.09
C GLU A 175 -4.17 -45.64 -5.95
N LEU A 176 -2.92 -46.08 -5.74
CA LEU A 176 -1.75 -45.60 -6.48
C LEU A 176 -1.64 -46.13 -7.92
N LEU A 177 -2.41 -47.17 -8.28
CA LEU A 177 -2.31 -47.84 -9.58
C LEU A 177 -3.26 -47.26 -10.64
N THR A 178 -4.30 -46.53 -10.23
CA THR A 178 -5.35 -46.03 -11.14
C THR A 178 -4.92 -44.78 -11.91
N GLU A 179 -4.00 -43.97 -11.38
CA GLU A 179 -3.52 -42.73 -12.02
C GLU A 179 -2.44 -42.95 -13.10
N ALA A 180 -1.95 -44.19 -13.27
CA ALA A 180 -0.81 -44.52 -14.14
C ALA A 180 -1.19 -45.03 -15.55
N ALA A 181 -2.48 -45.09 -15.89
CA ALA A 181 -2.99 -45.96 -16.97
C ALA A 181 -3.40 -45.25 -18.29
N THR A 182 -3.08 -43.97 -18.49
CA THR A 182 -3.68 -43.16 -19.58
C THR A 182 -2.65 -42.51 -20.55
N THR A 183 -1.49 -43.14 -20.76
CA THR A 183 -0.43 -42.59 -21.61
C THR A 183 0.14 -43.64 -22.58
N LEU A 184 -0.08 -43.45 -23.89
CA LEU A 184 0.53 -44.16 -25.04
C LEU A 184 0.14 -45.66 -25.19
N MET A 185 -0.19 -46.24 -26.36
CA MET A 185 -0.29 -45.78 -27.76
C MET A 185 -1.58 -46.36 -28.42
N THR A 186 -2.01 -45.91 -29.61
CA THR A 186 -1.58 -46.48 -30.91
C THR A 186 -1.75 -45.48 -32.07
N THR A 187 -1.11 -45.75 -33.23
CA THR A 187 -0.85 -44.75 -34.28
C THR A 187 -1.31 -45.15 -35.69
N HIS A 188 -2.13 -44.31 -36.34
CA HIS A 188 -2.32 -44.20 -37.81
C HIS A 188 -2.80 -45.46 -38.60
N PRO A 189 -3.17 -45.35 -39.90
CA PRO A 189 -3.50 -44.18 -40.74
C PRO A 189 -5.02 -44.23 -41.15
N THR A 190 -5.60 -43.71 -42.25
CA THR A 190 -5.13 -43.05 -43.50
C THR A 190 -6.19 -42.07 -44.06
N THR A 191 -5.77 -41.29 -45.07
CA THR A 191 -6.50 -40.33 -45.93
C THR A 191 -7.87 -40.74 -46.53
N ARG A 192 -8.78 -39.76 -46.64
CA ARG A 192 -9.42 -39.37 -47.91
C ARG A 192 -9.77 -37.87 -47.90
N ALA A 193 -9.61 -37.16 -49.02
CA ALA A 193 -9.89 -35.73 -49.15
C ALA A 193 -10.91 -35.47 -50.27
N SER A 194 -11.78 -34.46 -50.11
CA SER A 194 -12.36 -33.65 -51.19
C SER A 194 -13.13 -32.43 -50.65
N THR A 195 -13.12 -31.39 -51.48
CA THR A 195 -13.96 -30.19 -51.65
C THR A 195 -15.45 -30.28 -51.20
N THR A 196 -16.21 -29.20 -50.96
CA THR A 196 -16.18 -27.87 -51.62
C THR A 196 -16.88 -26.73 -50.80
N LEU A 197 -16.30 -25.51 -50.87
CA LEU A 197 -16.93 -24.17 -51.01
C LEU A 197 -18.33 -23.83 -50.39
N LYS A 198 -18.39 -22.85 -49.47
CA LYS A 198 -19.11 -21.56 -49.69
C LYS A 198 -18.78 -20.41 -48.72
N THR A 199 -18.84 -19.19 -49.26
CA THR A 199 -18.51 -17.88 -48.65
C THR A 199 -19.73 -17.22 -47.97
N THR A 200 -19.54 -16.36 -46.95
CA THR A 200 -20.21 -15.02 -46.81
C THR A 200 -19.57 -14.11 -45.73
N ARG A 201 -18.96 -13.02 -46.21
CA ARG A 201 -18.77 -11.64 -45.65
C ARG A 201 -18.72 -11.35 -44.13
N THR A 202 -17.64 -10.66 -43.74
CA THR A 202 -17.52 -9.69 -42.63
C THR A 202 -18.31 -8.38 -42.90
N PRO A 203 -18.62 -7.58 -41.85
CA PRO A 203 -17.94 -6.28 -41.60
C PRO A 203 -17.43 -6.14 -40.13
N THR A 204 -16.17 -5.72 -39.85
CA THR A 204 -15.68 -4.34 -39.52
C THR A 204 -16.33 -3.65 -38.29
N THR A 205 -15.66 -2.97 -37.33
CA THR A 205 -14.24 -2.65 -36.93
C THR A 205 -14.33 -1.95 -35.53
N PRO A 206 -13.31 -1.26 -34.97
CA PRO A 206 -12.09 -1.72 -34.26
C PRO A 206 -12.20 -1.71 -32.71
N THR A 207 -11.17 -2.25 -32.05
CA THR A 207 -10.64 -1.67 -30.78
C THR A 207 -9.13 -1.54 -30.91
N THR A 208 -8.56 -0.40 -30.47
CA THR A 208 -7.18 0.00 -30.79
C THR A 208 -6.12 -0.70 -29.92
N THR A 209 -5.08 -1.25 -30.55
CA THR A 209 -3.87 -1.75 -29.88
C THR A 209 -2.88 -0.60 -29.61
N THR A 210 -2.32 -0.54 -28.42
CA THR A 210 -1.11 0.28 -28.14
C THR A 210 -0.02 -0.60 -27.55
N THR A 211 0.98 -0.92 -28.36
CA THR A 211 2.11 -1.78 -27.98
C THR A 211 3.16 -1.00 -27.18
N THR A 212 3.45 -1.42 -25.95
CA THR A 212 4.61 -0.90 -25.20
C THR A 212 5.83 -1.78 -25.47
N THR A 213 6.87 -1.20 -26.06
CA THR A 213 8.13 -1.90 -26.36
C THR A 213 9.03 -2.02 -25.14
N ARG A 214 9.69 -3.17 -25.01
CA ARG A 214 10.74 -3.45 -24.01
C ARG A 214 12.07 -2.85 -24.48
N PRO A 215 12.74 -1.98 -23.70
CA PRO A 215 14.14 -1.64 -23.94
C PRO A 215 15.05 -2.82 -23.58
N THR A 216 16.11 -3.03 -24.37
CA THR A 216 17.20 -3.95 -24.04
C THR A 216 18.42 -3.13 -23.66
N THR A 217 18.88 -3.23 -22.42
CA THR A 217 20.06 -2.49 -21.95
C THR A 217 21.33 -3.25 -22.32
N THR A 218 22.14 -2.69 -23.22
CA THR A 218 23.44 -3.25 -23.61
C THR A 218 24.50 -2.94 -22.54
N THR A 219 25.23 -3.96 -22.09
CA THR A 219 26.40 -3.79 -21.20
C THR A 219 27.58 -3.20 -21.97
N THR A 220 28.04 -2.01 -21.58
CA THR A 220 29.28 -1.41 -22.09
C THR A 220 30.40 -1.59 -21.07
N THR A 221 31.42 -2.37 -21.42
CA THR A 221 32.61 -2.57 -20.56
C THR A 221 33.58 -1.41 -20.74
N THR A 222 33.79 -0.61 -19.69
CA THR A 222 34.81 0.45 -19.70
C THR A 222 36.14 -0.09 -19.15
N THR A 223 37.15 -0.19 -20.02
CA THR A 223 38.51 -0.58 -19.62
C THR A 223 39.22 0.59 -18.95
N THR A 224 39.64 0.43 -17.69
CA THR A 224 40.40 1.44 -16.95
C THR A 224 41.89 1.19 -17.09
N THR A 225 42.58 2.03 -17.87
CA THR A 225 44.04 1.97 -18.04
C THR A 225 44.73 2.66 -16.86
N THR A 226 45.49 1.93 -16.06
CA THR A 226 46.30 2.49 -14.96
C THR A 226 47.64 3.02 -15.48
N THR A 227 47.82 4.34 -15.47
CA THR A 227 49.11 4.99 -15.79
C THR A 227 49.88 5.28 -14.51
N THR A 228 50.98 4.55 -14.27
CA THR A 228 51.88 4.83 -13.14
C THR A 228 52.80 6.00 -13.49
N THR A 229 52.83 7.03 -12.64
CA THR A 229 53.79 8.14 -12.75
C THR A 229 54.64 8.17 -11.48
N GLU A 230 55.94 7.92 -11.62
CA GLU A 230 56.90 8.08 -10.53
C GLU A 230 57.07 9.56 -10.15
N ARG A 231 57.46 9.81 -8.89
CA ARG A 231 57.90 11.13 -8.43
C ARG A 231 59.18 10.99 -7.60
N PRO A 232 60.30 11.59 -8.02
CA PRO A 232 61.55 11.54 -7.26
C PRO A 232 61.62 12.66 -6.20
N THR A 233 61.92 12.29 -4.96
CA THR A 233 62.66 13.03 -3.92
C THR A 233 62.97 12.07 -2.78
#